data_AF-E9E6I0-F1
#
_entry.id   AF-E9E6I0-F1
#
_cell.length_a   1.000
_cell.length_b   1.000
_cell.length_c   1.000
_cell.angle_alpha   90.00
_cell.angle_beta   90.00
_cell.angle_gamma   90.00
#
_symmetry.space_group_name_H-M   'P 1'
#
loop_
_entity.id
_entity.type
_entity.pdbx_description
1 polymer ?
#
loop_
_entity_poly.entity_id
_entity_poly.type
_entity_poly.pdbx_seq_one_letter_code
_entity_poly.pdbx_strand_id
1 'polypeptide(L)'
;MAEGDEKYGISRDDAETGVAKPDLRILPLCASIYFLSFLDRSNIGNAKILNSSTRDDLQTATGMTDYQFNIALMVFVVAYAVFEVPSNILLKRLRPSRWLAVLMFCWGALTICLSAGKNFGGVTALRFLLGAFEAGLFPGLVYYLTFWYRHNERSVRVAFILASATLAGAFGGAIAYGIGHINTAHNLRGWQWLFIIEGIPSCVCAVLVFFMLPDYPETASWLSKSERDLAARRLLHEGSKGTQPAMTWADAKATLTDWRLYRPLCDLLCH
;
A
#
# COMPACT_ATOMS: atom_id res chain seq x y z
N MET A 1 11.67 25.81 12.73
CA MET A 1 10.25 26.05 13.04
C MET A 1 9.53 26.11 11.71
N ALA A 2 8.42 25.40 11.52
CA ALA A 2 7.71 25.51 10.24
C ALA A 2 7.13 26.94 10.14
N GLU A 3 7.20 27.57 8.97
CA GLU A 3 6.76 28.95 8.72
C GLU A 3 5.28 29.19 9.10
N GLY A 4 4.47 28.12 9.12
CA GLY A 4 3.10 28.12 9.61
C GLY A 4 2.96 28.14 11.14
N ASP A 5 3.90 27.56 11.91
CA ASP A 5 3.80 27.50 13.39
C ASP A 5 3.92 28.90 14.01
N GLU A 6 4.80 29.74 13.45
CA GLU A 6 5.01 31.12 13.89
C GLU A 6 3.81 32.02 13.56
N LYS A 7 3.19 31.81 12.40
CA LYS A 7 2.04 32.57 11.92
C LYS A 7 0.77 32.33 12.75
N TYR A 8 0.63 31.16 13.36
CA TYR A 8 -0.56 30.77 14.12
C TYR A 8 -0.32 30.63 15.64
N GLY A 9 0.83 31.07 16.13
CA GLY A 9 1.15 31.09 17.57
C GLY A 9 1.22 29.69 18.20
N ILE A 10 1.59 28.67 17.44
CA ILE A 10 1.75 27.29 17.94
C ILE A 10 3.16 27.15 18.48
N SER A 11 3.30 26.84 19.77
CA SER A 11 4.61 26.59 20.36
C SER A 11 5.27 25.38 19.70
N ARG A 12 6.60 25.39 19.60
CA ARG A 12 7.36 24.28 18.99
C ARG A 12 7.12 22.96 19.73
N ASP A 13 7.01 23.00 21.06
CA ASP A 13 6.67 21.84 21.89
C ASP A 13 5.29 21.27 21.56
N ASP A 14 4.30 22.14 21.30
CA ASP A 14 2.94 21.72 20.92
C ASP A 14 2.93 21.12 19.50
N ALA A 15 3.74 21.68 18.59
CA ALA A 15 3.92 21.15 17.24
C ALA A 15 4.59 19.76 17.25
N GLU A 16 5.56 19.51 18.13
CA GLU A 16 6.21 18.19 18.25
C GLU A 16 5.28 17.18 18.95
N THR A 17 4.61 17.59 20.03
CA THR A 17 3.70 16.73 20.81
C THR A 17 2.47 16.29 20.00
N GLY A 18 1.94 17.18 19.15
CA GLY A 18 0.76 16.88 18.33
C GLY A 18 1.00 15.86 17.19
N VAL A 19 2.25 15.59 16.81
CA VAL A 19 2.59 14.58 15.78
C VAL A 19 3.26 13.32 16.34
N ALA A 20 3.94 13.40 17.49
CA ALA A 20 4.63 12.25 18.09
C ALA A 20 3.69 11.07 18.36
N LYS A 21 2.49 11.38 18.85
CA LYS A 21 1.44 10.43 19.16
C LYS A 21 0.85 9.77 17.90
N PRO A 22 0.44 10.54 16.86
CA PRO A 22 0.08 9.98 15.57
C PRO A 22 1.20 9.15 14.94
N ASP A 23 2.45 9.62 14.98
CA ASP A 23 3.59 8.92 14.41
C ASP A 23 3.78 7.53 15.01
N LEU A 24 3.68 7.40 16.33
CA LEU A 24 3.88 6.12 16.99
C LEU A 24 2.82 5.08 16.65
N ARG A 25 1.62 5.50 16.20
CA ARG A 25 0.48 4.61 15.96
C ARG A 25 0.17 4.43 14.48
N ILE A 26 0.24 5.50 13.69
CA ILE A 26 -0.16 5.52 12.29
C ILE A 26 1.00 5.11 11.40
N LEU A 27 2.21 5.62 11.66
CA LEU A 27 3.35 5.37 10.78
C LEU A 27 3.76 3.90 10.75
N PRO A 28 3.85 3.17 11.89
CA PRO A 28 4.09 1.73 11.87
C PRO A 28 3.00 0.96 11.13
N LEU A 29 1.72 1.30 11.32
CA LEU A 29 0.62 0.63 10.60
C LEU A 29 0.74 0.84 9.08
N CYS A 30 0.96 2.08 8.64
CA CYS A 30 1.14 2.38 7.21
C CYS A 30 2.39 1.70 6.64
N ALA A 31 3.50 1.68 7.40
CA ALA A 31 4.72 0.99 7.01
C ALA A 31 4.50 -0.53 6.93
N SER A 32 3.79 -1.15 7.88
CA SER A 32 3.46 -2.58 7.84
C SER A 32 2.58 -2.93 6.64
N ILE A 33 1.59 -2.10 6.33
CA ILE A 33 0.73 -2.29 5.14
C ILE A 33 1.59 -2.26 3.86
N TYR A 34 2.45 -1.25 3.72
CA TYR A 34 3.28 -1.10 2.52
C TYR A 34 4.37 -2.17 2.42
N PHE A 35 4.97 -2.55 3.56
CA PHE A 35 5.89 -3.67 3.67
C PHE A 35 5.25 -4.96 3.16
N LEU A 36 4.04 -5.30 3.65
CA LEU A 36 3.34 -6.51 3.24
C LEU A 36 2.95 -6.50 1.76
N SER A 37 2.49 -5.36 1.24
CA SER A 37 2.20 -5.21 -0.19
C SER A 37 3.44 -5.43 -1.07
N PHE A 38 4.59 -4.91 -0.67
CA PHE A 38 5.83 -5.13 -1.44
C PHE A 38 6.34 -6.55 -1.34
N LEU A 39 6.15 -7.19 -0.18
CA LEU A 39 6.47 -8.58 0.06
C LEU A 39 5.63 -9.48 -0.88
N ASP A 40 4.31 -9.29 -0.90
CA ASP A 40 3.36 -9.98 -1.82
C ASP A 40 3.71 -9.75 -3.30
N ARG A 41 4.13 -8.54 -3.68
CA ARG A 41 4.53 -8.21 -5.06
C ARG A 41 5.81 -8.95 -5.48
N SER A 42 6.79 -9.05 -4.58
CA SER A 42 8.05 -9.76 -4.81
C SER A 42 7.90 -11.29 -4.82
N ASN A 43 6.86 -11.81 -4.16
CA ASN A 43 6.60 -13.23 -3.97
C ASN A 43 6.67 -14.04 -5.28
N ILE A 44 6.03 -13.59 -6.37
CA ILE A 44 6.04 -14.35 -7.63
C ILE A 44 7.43 -14.47 -8.25
N GLY A 45 8.29 -13.47 -8.06
CA GLY A 45 9.68 -13.51 -8.54
C GLY A 45 10.46 -14.58 -7.79
N ASN A 46 10.27 -14.61 -6.47
CA ASN A 46 10.83 -15.66 -5.61
C ASN A 46 10.25 -17.04 -5.98
N ALA A 47 8.94 -17.16 -6.20
CA ALA A 47 8.26 -18.39 -6.58
C ALA A 47 8.72 -18.97 -7.94
N LYS A 48 9.19 -18.12 -8.86
CA LYS A 48 9.80 -18.55 -10.12
C LYS A 48 11.17 -19.20 -9.92
N ILE A 49 11.96 -18.71 -8.96
CA ILE A 49 13.33 -19.19 -8.71
C ILE A 49 13.32 -20.37 -7.71
N LEU A 50 12.41 -20.33 -6.75
CA LEU A 50 12.26 -21.31 -5.68
C LEU A 50 12.09 -22.72 -6.24
N ASN A 51 12.96 -23.66 -5.83
CA ASN A 51 12.93 -25.07 -6.25
C ASN A 51 12.98 -25.28 -7.77
N SER A 52 13.54 -24.32 -8.51
CA SER A 52 13.79 -24.42 -9.96
C SER A 52 14.78 -25.54 -10.31
N SER A 53 15.77 -25.80 -9.45
CA SER A 53 16.71 -26.94 -9.60
C SER A 53 16.00 -28.30 -9.61
N THR A 54 14.90 -28.42 -8.87
CA THR A 54 14.08 -29.63 -8.77
C THR A 54 12.87 -29.64 -9.72
N ARG A 55 12.71 -28.61 -10.57
CA ARG A 55 11.55 -28.44 -11.47
C ARG A 55 10.18 -28.38 -10.76
N ASP A 56 10.19 -27.96 -9.50
CA ASP A 56 8.99 -27.76 -8.67
C ASP A 56 8.69 -26.27 -8.44
N ASP A 57 9.27 -25.39 -9.26
CA ASP A 57 8.99 -23.97 -9.28
C ASP A 57 7.60 -23.67 -9.87
N LEU A 58 7.10 -22.45 -9.65
CA LEU A 58 5.79 -22.02 -10.13
C LEU A 58 5.64 -22.17 -11.66
N GLN A 59 6.70 -21.87 -12.42
CA GLN A 59 6.63 -21.82 -13.87
C GLN A 59 6.55 -23.25 -14.46
N THR A 60 7.38 -24.16 -13.98
CA THR A 60 7.32 -25.58 -14.36
C THR A 60 6.04 -26.25 -13.88
N ALA A 61 5.58 -25.91 -12.67
CA ALA A 61 4.36 -26.41 -12.07
C ALA A 61 3.08 -26.08 -12.87
N THR A 62 3.06 -24.91 -13.51
CA THR A 62 1.91 -24.37 -14.25
C THR A 62 2.04 -24.54 -15.77
N GLY A 63 3.17 -25.09 -16.24
CA GLY A 63 3.48 -25.28 -17.66
C GLY A 63 3.66 -23.96 -18.41
N MET A 64 4.05 -22.89 -17.73
CA MET A 64 4.15 -21.55 -18.31
C MET A 64 5.48 -21.34 -19.05
N THR A 65 5.43 -20.71 -20.22
CA THR A 65 6.64 -20.21 -20.88
C THR A 65 7.13 -18.91 -20.24
N ASP A 66 8.39 -18.52 -20.47
CA ASP A 66 8.90 -17.24 -19.97
C ASP A 66 8.10 -16.05 -20.51
N TYR A 67 7.65 -16.15 -21.76
CA TYR A 67 6.79 -15.14 -22.37
C TYR A 67 5.44 -15.01 -21.64
N GLN A 68 4.80 -16.13 -21.32
CA GLN A 68 3.55 -16.15 -20.54
C GLN A 68 3.76 -15.63 -19.12
N PHE A 69 4.86 -15.97 -18.47
CA PHE A 69 5.20 -15.44 -17.15
C PHE A 69 5.34 -13.92 -17.17
N ASN A 70 6.04 -13.36 -18.17
CA ASN A 70 6.16 -11.92 -18.34
C ASN A 70 4.81 -11.25 -18.64
N ILE A 71 3.92 -11.89 -19.40
CA ILE A 71 2.54 -11.40 -19.58
C ILE A 71 1.83 -11.31 -18.22
N ALA A 72 1.90 -12.33 -17.38
CA ALA A 72 1.26 -12.31 -16.05
C ALA A 72 1.81 -11.17 -15.16
N LEU A 73 3.09 -10.84 -15.27
CA LEU A 73 3.69 -9.68 -14.60
C LEU A 73 3.17 -8.35 -15.17
N MET A 74 3.09 -8.21 -16.49
CA MET A 74 2.64 -6.97 -17.14
C MET A 74 1.15 -6.69 -16.92
N VAL A 75 0.31 -7.73 -16.96
CA VAL A 75 -1.14 -7.62 -16.73
C VAL A 75 -1.44 -7.03 -15.35
N PHE A 76 -0.66 -7.38 -14.33
CA PHE A 76 -0.75 -6.78 -13.01
C PHE A 76 -0.53 -5.25 -13.06
N VAL A 77 0.51 -4.79 -13.76
CA VAL A 77 0.82 -3.35 -13.88
C VAL A 77 -0.27 -2.61 -14.65
N VAL A 78 -0.78 -3.22 -15.73
CA VAL A 78 -1.90 -2.65 -16.50
C VAL A 78 -3.15 -2.52 -15.64
N ALA A 79 -3.50 -3.55 -14.89
CA ALA A 79 -4.61 -3.51 -13.96
C ALA A 79 -4.41 -2.41 -12.90
N TYR A 80 -3.21 -2.33 -12.33
CA TYR A 80 -2.87 -1.28 -11.37
C TYR A 80 -3.12 0.11 -11.94
N ALA A 81 -2.62 0.40 -13.14
CA ALA A 81 -2.79 1.70 -13.79
C ALA A 81 -4.27 2.04 -14.10
N VAL A 82 -5.05 1.07 -14.57
CA VAL A 82 -6.46 1.28 -14.91
C VAL A 82 -7.32 1.49 -13.67
N PHE A 83 -7.07 0.72 -12.60
CA PHE A 83 -7.86 0.77 -11.38
C PHE A 83 -7.38 1.80 -10.35
N GLU A 84 -6.24 2.45 -10.58
CA GLU A 84 -5.71 3.51 -9.71
C GLU A 84 -6.70 4.67 -9.59
N VAL A 85 -7.20 5.18 -10.73
CA VAL A 85 -8.13 6.31 -10.76
C VAL A 85 -9.49 5.95 -10.12
N PRO A 86 -10.16 4.85 -10.51
CA PRO A 86 -11.38 4.40 -9.84
C PRO A 86 -11.20 4.22 -8.33
N SER A 87 -10.13 3.55 -7.90
CA SER A 87 -9.93 3.26 -6.48
C SER A 87 -9.75 4.52 -5.65
N ASN A 88 -9.05 5.53 -6.20
CA ASN A 88 -8.88 6.82 -5.53
C ASN A 88 -10.20 7.63 -5.45
N ILE A 89 -11.08 7.51 -6.45
CA ILE A 89 -12.44 8.10 -6.39
C ILE A 89 -13.27 7.43 -5.29
N LEU A 90 -13.23 6.09 -5.20
CA LEU A 90 -13.91 5.36 -4.13
C LEU A 90 -13.38 5.74 -2.75
N LEU A 91 -12.08 5.96 -2.62
CA LEU A 91 -11.43 6.33 -1.36
C LEU A 91 -11.89 7.69 -0.84
N LYS A 92 -12.27 8.63 -1.74
CA LYS A 92 -12.89 9.90 -1.35
C LYS A 92 -14.36 9.77 -0.92
N ARG A 93 -15.07 8.75 -1.41
CA ARG A 93 -16.49 8.50 -1.07
C ARG A 93 -16.66 7.62 0.15
N LEU A 94 -15.71 6.73 0.40
CA LEU A 94 -15.71 5.78 1.51
C LEU A 94 -14.80 6.24 2.63
N ARG A 95 -14.93 5.63 3.80
CA ARG A 95 -14.01 5.85 4.91
C ARG A 95 -12.62 5.30 4.53
N PRO A 96 -11.56 6.13 4.50
CA PRO A 96 -10.23 5.71 4.04
C PRO A 96 -9.70 4.48 4.79
N SER A 97 -9.89 4.41 6.11
CA SER A 97 -9.39 3.28 6.91
C SER A 97 -10.00 1.95 6.49
N ARG A 98 -11.34 1.92 6.35
CA ARG A 98 -12.11 0.74 6.00
C ARG A 98 -11.83 0.32 4.56
N TRP A 99 -11.70 1.28 3.65
CA TRP A 99 -11.40 0.98 2.26
C TRP A 99 -10.00 0.37 2.12
N LEU A 100 -8.98 0.96 2.75
CA LEU A 100 -7.62 0.40 2.76
C LEU A 100 -7.58 -1.01 3.36
N ALA A 101 -8.31 -1.24 4.46
CA ALA A 101 -8.40 -2.57 5.05
C ALA A 101 -9.10 -3.59 4.14
N VAL A 102 -10.17 -3.20 3.43
CA VAL A 102 -10.85 -4.09 2.47
C VAL A 102 -9.94 -4.42 1.29
N LEU A 103 -9.23 -3.43 0.73
CA LEU A 103 -8.23 -3.66 -0.32
C LEU A 103 -7.16 -4.63 0.17
N MET A 104 -6.65 -4.43 1.39
CA MET A 104 -5.66 -5.28 2.05
C MET A 104 -6.12 -6.72 2.21
N PHE A 105 -7.36 -6.90 2.66
CA PHE A 105 -7.95 -8.22 2.82
C PHE A 105 -8.15 -8.92 1.46
N CYS A 106 -8.66 -8.19 0.46
CA CYS A 106 -8.87 -8.73 -0.88
C CYS A 106 -7.57 -9.14 -1.56
N TRP A 107 -6.51 -8.33 -1.48
CA TRP A 107 -5.23 -8.74 -2.06
C TRP A 107 -4.63 -9.93 -1.30
N GLY A 108 -4.67 -9.94 0.04
CA GLY A 108 -4.12 -11.04 0.83
C GLY A 108 -4.82 -12.36 0.52
N ALA A 109 -6.15 -12.33 0.41
CA ALA A 109 -6.95 -13.49 0.03
C ALA A 109 -6.59 -13.97 -1.40
N LEU A 110 -6.42 -13.06 -2.36
CA LEU A 110 -6.02 -13.40 -3.71
C LEU A 110 -4.60 -13.96 -3.79
N THR A 111 -3.67 -13.46 -2.96
CA THR A 111 -2.32 -14.04 -2.81
C THR A 111 -2.42 -15.48 -2.31
N ILE A 112 -3.24 -15.76 -1.30
CA ILE A 112 -3.48 -17.15 -0.86
C ILE A 112 -4.09 -17.97 -2.00
N CYS A 113 -5.05 -17.42 -2.75
CA CYS A 113 -5.64 -18.10 -3.90
C CYS A 113 -4.63 -18.40 -5.03
N LEU A 114 -3.57 -17.60 -5.20
CA LEU A 114 -2.50 -17.89 -6.16
C LEU A 114 -1.82 -19.24 -5.88
N SER A 115 -1.75 -19.69 -4.62
CA SER A 115 -1.23 -21.01 -4.28
C SER A 115 -2.01 -22.16 -4.95
N ALA A 116 -3.27 -21.94 -5.30
CA ALA A 116 -4.11 -22.90 -6.00
C ALA A 116 -4.04 -22.77 -7.54
N GLY A 117 -3.18 -21.90 -8.07
CA GLY A 117 -3.01 -21.68 -9.50
C GLY A 117 -2.41 -22.91 -10.19
N LYS A 118 -3.17 -23.55 -11.09
CA LYS A 118 -2.73 -24.75 -11.81
C LYS A 118 -2.35 -24.51 -13.28
N ASN A 119 -2.66 -23.34 -13.81
CA ASN A 119 -2.48 -23.02 -15.22
C ASN A 119 -2.21 -21.52 -15.43
N PHE A 120 -1.68 -21.19 -16.60
CA PHE A 120 -1.40 -19.82 -17.02
C PHE A 120 -2.59 -18.88 -16.87
N GLY A 121 -3.77 -19.29 -17.32
CA GLY A 121 -4.98 -18.45 -17.29
C GLY A 121 -5.39 -18.07 -15.87
N GLY A 122 -5.35 -19.02 -14.94
CA GLY A 122 -5.68 -18.82 -13.53
C GLY A 122 -4.67 -17.92 -12.82
N VAL A 123 -3.37 -18.12 -13.05
CA VAL A 123 -2.33 -17.24 -12.49
C VAL A 123 -2.49 -15.82 -13.04
N THR A 124 -2.67 -15.66 -14.35
CA THR A 124 -2.85 -14.35 -14.99
C THR A 124 -4.12 -13.64 -14.53
N ALA A 125 -5.25 -14.35 -14.39
CA ALA A 125 -6.50 -13.79 -13.90
C ALA A 125 -6.38 -13.32 -12.44
N LEU A 126 -5.78 -14.14 -11.57
CA LEU A 126 -5.51 -13.76 -10.18
C LEU A 126 -4.56 -12.56 -10.11
N ARG A 127 -3.56 -12.49 -10.99
CA ARG A 127 -2.66 -11.34 -11.11
C ARG A 127 -3.34 -10.05 -11.56
N PHE A 128 -4.27 -10.14 -12.49
CA PHE A 128 -5.10 -9.00 -12.89
C PHE A 128 -5.90 -8.48 -11.69
N LEU A 129 -6.58 -9.38 -10.97
CA LEU A 129 -7.37 -9.01 -9.80
C LEU A 129 -6.50 -8.41 -8.69
N LEU A 130 -5.33 -8.99 -8.41
CA LEU A 130 -4.37 -8.44 -7.46
C LEU A 130 -3.97 -7.01 -7.82
N GLY A 131 -3.64 -6.77 -9.10
CA GLY A 131 -3.32 -5.42 -9.58
C GLY A 131 -4.49 -4.45 -9.38
N ALA A 132 -5.73 -4.91 -9.61
CA ALA A 132 -6.92 -4.08 -9.41
C ALA A 132 -7.15 -3.68 -7.95
N PHE A 133 -6.92 -4.60 -6.99
CA PHE A 133 -7.09 -4.30 -5.56
C PHE A 133 -5.90 -3.52 -4.97
N GLU A 134 -4.67 -3.77 -5.43
CA GLU A 134 -3.49 -3.02 -4.97
C GLU A 134 -3.44 -1.59 -5.52
N ALA A 135 -4.10 -1.31 -6.64
CA ALA A 135 -4.08 -0.01 -7.33
C ALA A 135 -4.35 1.20 -6.42
N GLY A 136 -5.25 1.03 -5.45
CA GLY A 136 -5.64 2.08 -4.52
C GLY A 136 -4.71 2.30 -3.33
N LEU A 137 -3.75 1.40 -3.12
CA LEU A 137 -3.02 1.34 -1.86
C LEU A 137 -2.11 2.55 -1.66
N PHE A 138 -1.19 2.77 -2.60
CA PHE A 138 -0.24 3.88 -2.51
C PHE A 138 -0.91 5.26 -2.51
N PRO A 139 -1.77 5.61 -3.48
CA PRO A 139 -2.47 6.90 -3.46
C PRO A 139 -3.36 7.02 -2.22
N GLY A 140 -3.94 5.92 -1.74
CA GLY A 140 -4.75 5.87 -0.55
C GLY A 140 -4.00 6.12 0.74
N LEU A 141 -2.80 5.56 0.89
CA LEU A 141 -1.91 5.85 2.03
C LEU A 141 -1.47 7.31 2.02
N VAL A 142 -1.05 7.82 0.86
CA VAL A 142 -0.63 9.24 0.73
C VAL A 142 -1.79 10.18 1.04
N TYR A 143 -3.00 9.87 0.57
CA TYR A 143 -4.21 10.64 0.89
C TYR A 143 -4.56 10.54 2.38
N TYR A 144 -4.50 9.35 2.97
CA TYR A 144 -4.77 9.15 4.39
C TYR A 144 -3.83 9.99 5.28
N LEU A 145 -2.54 10.08 4.93
CA LEU A 145 -1.58 10.93 5.65
C LEU A 145 -1.93 12.42 5.60
N THR A 146 -2.69 12.88 4.60
CA THR A 146 -3.12 14.31 4.52
C THR A 146 -4.13 14.72 5.59
N PHE A 147 -4.78 13.74 6.23
CA PHE A 147 -5.70 13.99 7.35
C PHE A 147 -4.99 14.13 8.69
N TRP A 148 -3.72 13.70 8.78
CA TRP A 148 -2.98 13.62 10.04
C TRP A 148 -1.75 14.52 10.06
N TYR A 149 -1.20 14.88 8.89
CA TYR A 149 0.08 15.57 8.76
C TYR A 149 0.01 16.73 7.77
N ARG A 150 0.82 17.76 8.05
CA ARG A 150 1.01 18.91 7.16
C ARG A 150 1.89 18.54 5.96
N HIS A 151 1.86 19.38 4.92
CA HIS A 151 2.60 19.12 3.67
C HIS A 151 4.10 18.90 3.92
N ASN A 152 4.72 19.76 4.74
CA ASN A 152 6.15 19.72 5.05
C ASN A 152 6.55 18.54 5.95
N GLU A 153 5.60 17.99 6.69
CA GLU A 153 5.79 16.87 7.62
C GLU A 153 5.61 15.52 6.91
N ARG A 154 4.74 15.47 5.90
CA ARG A 154 4.35 14.23 5.22
C ARG A 154 5.47 13.61 4.38
N SER A 155 6.35 14.41 3.77
CA SER A 155 7.40 13.91 2.86
C SER A 155 8.35 12.91 3.54
N VAL A 156 8.83 13.22 4.73
CA VAL A 156 9.72 12.35 5.54
C VAL A 156 9.02 11.04 5.91
N ARG A 157 7.73 11.11 6.23
CA ARG A 157 6.92 9.93 6.61
C ARG A 157 6.64 9.02 5.42
N VAL A 158 6.35 9.61 4.26
CA VAL A 158 6.25 8.86 3.00
C VAL A 158 7.58 8.21 2.66
N ALA A 159 8.71 8.88 2.86
CA ALA A 159 10.02 8.28 2.66
C ALA A 159 10.26 7.08 3.59
N PHE A 160 9.82 7.15 4.86
CA PHE A 160 9.90 6.02 5.79
C PHE A 160 9.03 4.84 5.35
N ILE A 161 7.80 5.10 4.88
CA ILE A 161 6.93 4.07 4.31
C ILE A 161 7.60 3.44 3.08
N LEU A 162 8.16 4.24 2.17
CA LEU A 162 8.88 3.74 1.01
C LEU A 162 10.13 2.92 1.39
N ALA A 163 10.86 3.31 2.44
CA ALA A 163 12.00 2.55 2.93
C ALA A 163 11.61 1.14 3.41
N SER A 164 10.38 0.96 3.93
CA SER A 164 9.88 -0.36 4.31
C SER A 164 9.73 -1.32 3.12
N ALA A 165 9.53 -0.82 1.89
CA ALA A 165 9.49 -1.67 0.70
C ALA A 165 10.85 -2.31 0.38
N THR A 166 11.94 -1.58 0.58
CA THR A 166 13.29 -2.13 0.41
C THR A 166 13.56 -3.24 1.42
N LEU A 167 13.11 -3.06 2.67
CA LEU A 167 13.18 -4.11 3.68
C LEU A 167 12.34 -5.32 3.27
N ALA A 168 11.10 -5.12 2.80
CA ALA A 168 10.22 -6.19 2.36
C ALA A 168 10.86 -7.09 1.28
N GLY A 169 11.58 -6.50 0.31
CA GLY A 169 12.30 -7.28 -0.70
C GLY A 169 13.40 -8.18 -0.12
N ALA A 170 14.17 -7.67 0.85
CA ALA A 170 15.20 -8.47 1.52
C ALA A 170 14.61 -9.61 2.36
N PHE A 171 13.53 -9.33 3.10
CA PHE A 171 12.82 -10.35 3.88
C PHE A 171 12.12 -11.38 2.99
N GLY A 172 11.51 -10.97 1.87
CA GLY A 172 10.85 -11.89 0.93
C GLY A 172 11.82 -12.94 0.36
N GLY A 173 13.04 -12.55 0.01
CA GLY A 173 14.07 -13.50 -0.43
C GLY A 173 14.50 -14.46 0.69
N ALA A 174 14.66 -13.97 1.92
CA ALA A 174 15.01 -14.80 3.07
C ALA A 174 13.90 -15.79 3.45
N ILE A 175 12.63 -15.36 3.40
CA ILE A 175 11.45 -16.20 3.61
C ILE A 175 11.39 -17.29 2.52
N ALA A 176 11.60 -16.91 1.26
CA ALA A 176 11.64 -17.87 0.15
C ALA A 176 12.75 -18.92 0.33
N TYR A 177 13.94 -18.52 0.76
CA TYR A 177 15.03 -19.46 1.07
C TYR A 177 14.64 -20.44 2.19
N GLY A 178 14.02 -19.94 3.27
CA GLY A 178 13.52 -20.79 4.35
C GLY A 178 12.46 -21.79 3.85
N ILE A 179 11.51 -21.32 3.05
CA ILE A 179 10.42 -22.14 2.50
C ILE A 179 10.90 -23.17 1.48
N GLY A 180 12.05 -22.94 0.82
CA GLY A 180 12.69 -23.92 -0.05
C GLY A 180 12.94 -25.26 0.65
N HIS A 181 13.17 -25.26 1.97
CA HIS A 181 13.45 -26.46 2.76
C HIS A 181 12.21 -27.29 3.09
N ILE A 182 11.00 -26.74 2.95
CA ILE A 182 9.72 -27.43 3.22
C ILE A 182 9.02 -27.90 1.94
N ASN A 183 9.76 -28.05 0.85
CA ASN A 183 9.19 -28.53 -0.41
C ASN A 183 8.55 -29.92 -0.25
N THR A 184 7.36 -30.13 -0.80
CA THR A 184 6.58 -31.39 -0.71
C THR A 184 5.96 -31.67 0.67
N ALA A 185 6.13 -30.77 1.66
CA ALA A 185 5.41 -30.89 2.92
C ALA A 185 3.89 -30.80 2.68
N HIS A 186 3.13 -31.78 3.22
CA HIS A 186 1.69 -31.92 3.04
C HIS A 186 1.19 -31.94 1.57
N ASN A 187 1.97 -32.50 0.64
CA ASN A 187 1.66 -32.56 -0.81
C ASN A 187 1.56 -31.19 -1.50
N LEU A 188 2.13 -30.14 -0.90
CA LEU A 188 2.21 -28.81 -1.50
C LEU A 188 3.65 -28.51 -1.93
N ARG A 189 3.78 -27.84 -3.07
CA ARG A 189 5.07 -27.33 -3.57
C ARG A 189 5.52 -26.12 -2.76
N GLY A 190 6.82 -25.89 -2.67
CA GLY A 190 7.39 -24.77 -1.90
C GLY A 190 6.79 -23.40 -2.27
N TRP A 191 6.52 -23.15 -3.56
CA TRP A 191 5.90 -21.88 -3.99
C TRP A 191 4.45 -21.72 -3.51
N GLN A 192 3.71 -22.81 -3.32
CA GLN A 192 2.34 -22.76 -2.78
C GLN A 192 2.38 -22.35 -1.31
N TRP A 193 3.33 -22.91 -0.56
CA TRP A 193 3.60 -22.50 0.81
C TRP A 193 4.04 -21.04 0.90
N LEU A 194 4.84 -20.56 -0.05
CA LEU A 194 5.26 -19.16 -0.11
C LEU A 194 4.06 -18.21 -0.21
N PHE A 195 3.13 -18.47 -1.13
CA PHE A 195 1.91 -17.64 -1.24
C PHE A 195 0.99 -17.73 -0.02
N ILE A 196 0.88 -18.89 0.62
CA ILE A 196 0.06 -19.07 1.83
C ILE A 196 0.67 -18.34 3.03
N ILE A 197 1.96 -18.54 3.28
CA ILE A 197 2.67 -18.00 4.44
C ILE A 197 2.78 -16.48 4.36
N GLU A 198 2.93 -15.91 3.16
CA GLU A 198 2.98 -14.46 2.98
C GLU A 198 1.58 -13.81 2.97
N GLY A 199 0.58 -14.48 2.37
CA GLY A 199 -0.78 -13.94 2.27
C GLY A 199 -1.58 -13.97 3.59
N ILE A 200 -1.31 -14.93 4.49
CA ILE A 200 -2.01 -15.00 5.80
C ILE A 200 -1.73 -13.77 6.67
N PRO A 201 -0.47 -13.35 6.91
CA PRO A 201 -0.15 -12.12 7.60
C PRO A 201 -0.84 -10.90 6.98
N SER A 202 -0.89 -10.80 5.65
CA SER A 202 -1.61 -9.74 4.96
C SER A 202 -3.10 -9.71 5.33
N CYS A 203 -3.78 -10.86 5.36
CA CYS A 203 -5.18 -10.95 5.78
C CYS A 203 -5.39 -10.58 7.27
N VAL A 204 -4.51 -11.06 8.15
CA VAL A 204 -4.59 -10.77 9.59
C VAL A 204 -4.35 -9.28 9.85
N CYS A 205 -3.32 -8.71 9.22
CA CYS A 205 -3.06 -7.29 9.29
C CYS A 205 -4.20 -6.45 8.70
N ALA A 206 -4.90 -6.92 7.67
CA ALA A 206 -6.09 -6.24 7.15
C ALA A 206 -7.17 -6.08 8.22
N VAL A 207 -7.44 -7.15 8.99
CA VAL A 207 -8.41 -7.14 10.08
C VAL A 207 -7.95 -6.20 11.19
N LEU A 208 -6.66 -6.22 11.55
CA LEU A 208 -6.10 -5.29 12.53
C LEU A 208 -6.23 -3.84 12.07
N VAL A 209 -5.91 -3.54 10.82
CA VAL A 209 -6.05 -2.20 10.22
C VAL A 209 -7.51 -1.76 10.22
N PHE A 210 -8.46 -2.66 9.92
CA PHE A 210 -9.89 -2.35 9.96
C PHE A 210 -10.37 -1.84 11.33
N PHE A 211 -9.82 -2.38 12.43
CA PHE A 211 -10.21 -1.99 13.79
C PHE A 211 -9.32 -0.92 14.42
N MET A 212 -8.02 -0.90 14.08
CA MET A 212 -7.02 -0.06 14.76
C MET A 212 -6.72 1.24 14.02
N LEU A 213 -6.97 1.33 12.70
CA LEU A 213 -6.62 2.52 11.90
C LEU A 213 -7.69 3.61 12.09
N PRO A 214 -7.35 4.76 12.71
CA PRO A 214 -8.32 5.82 12.98
C PRO A 214 -8.64 6.64 11.73
N ASP A 215 -9.92 6.90 11.43
CA ASP A 215 -10.31 7.63 10.21
C ASP A 215 -9.85 9.09 10.20
N TYR A 216 -10.15 9.83 11.27
CA TYR A 216 -9.89 11.27 11.36
C TYR A 216 -9.39 11.67 12.76
N PRO A 217 -8.55 12.73 12.87
CA PRO A 217 -8.08 13.24 14.16
C PRO A 217 -9.24 13.68 15.08
N GLU A 218 -10.34 14.17 14.52
CA GLU A 218 -11.54 14.60 15.26
C GLU A 218 -12.24 13.43 15.97
N THR A 219 -12.23 12.26 15.34
CA THR A 219 -12.90 11.03 15.83
C THR A 219 -11.99 10.16 16.69
N ALA A 220 -10.73 10.55 16.87
CA ALA A 220 -9.72 9.75 17.55
C ALA A 220 -9.97 9.66 19.06
N SER A 221 -10.49 8.52 19.52
CA SER A 221 -10.79 8.27 20.94
C SER A 221 -9.56 8.27 21.85
N TRP A 222 -8.38 8.02 21.28
CA TRP A 222 -7.10 7.88 21.99
C TRP A 222 -6.36 9.21 22.19
N LEU A 223 -6.81 10.30 21.56
CA LEU A 223 -6.31 11.65 21.80
C LEU A 223 -7.16 12.31 22.89
N SER A 224 -6.53 13.05 23.81
CA SER A 224 -7.27 13.90 24.76
C SER A 224 -7.97 15.06 24.02
N LYS A 225 -8.95 15.72 24.65
CA LYS A 225 -9.68 16.83 24.01
C LYS A 225 -8.75 17.97 23.58
N SER A 226 -7.80 18.34 24.44
CA SER A 226 -6.79 19.36 24.15
C SER A 226 -5.91 18.99 22.96
N GLU A 227 -5.53 17.71 22.83
CA GLU A 227 -4.70 17.24 21.72
C GLU A 227 -5.47 17.14 20.40
N ARG A 228 -6.76 16.79 20.45
CA ARG A 228 -7.63 16.82 19.26
C ARG A 228 -7.83 18.24 18.76
N ASP A 229 -8.06 19.19 19.67
CA ASP A 229 -8.20 20.60 19.32
C ASP A 229 -6.90 21.15 18.73
N LEU A 230 -5.74 20.75 19.27
CA LEU A 230 -4.44 21.11 18.73
C LEU A 230 -4.20 20.52 17.32
N ALA A 231 -4.53 19.24 17.12
CA ALA A 231 -4.41 18.57 15.82
C ALA A 231 -5.35 19.21 14.78
N ALA A 232 -6.60 19.49 15.15
CA ALA A 232 -7.56 20.18 14.30
C ALA A 232 -7.05 21.59 13.94
N ARG A 233 -6.59 22.37 14.93
CA ARG A 233 -6.05 23.72 14.70
C ARG A 233 -4.86 23.75 13.75
N ARG A 234 -3.96 22.77 13.84
CA ARG A 234 -2.81 22.63 12.92
C ARG A 234 -3.22 22.32 11.49
N LEU A 235 -4.29 21.53 11.33
CA LEU A 235 -4.77 21.08 10.02
C LEU A 235 -5.85 21.99 9.42
N LEU A 236 -6.35 23.01 10.15
CA LEU A 236 -7.43 23.91 9.70
C LEU A 236 -7.17 24.57 8.33
N HIS A 237 -5.90 24.86 8.02
CA HIS A 237 -5.48 25.60 6.82
C HIS A 237 -4.69 24.77 5.79
N GLU A 238 -4.10 23.63 6.19
CA GLU A 238 -3.24 22.80 5.32
C GLU A 238 -3.71 21.34 5.17
N GLY A 239 -4.66 20.90 6.00
CA GLY A 239 -5.19 19.54 5.99
C GLY A 239 -6.30 19.34 4.97
N SER A 240 -6.33 18.16 4.35
CA SER A 240 -7.48 17.72 3.57
C SER A 240 -8.67 17.56 4.54
N LYS A 241 -9.75 18.31 4.37
CA LYS A 241 -10.94 18.18 5.22
C LYS A 241 -11.79 17.03 4.70
N GLY A 242 -12.28 16.16 5.59
CA GLY A 242 -13.23 15.09 5.22
C GLY A 242 -14.52 15.59 4.56
N THR A 243 -14.80 16.89 4.68
CA THR A 243 -15.96 17.60 4.11
C THR A 243 -15.68 18.25 2.74
N GLN A 244 -14.48 18.13 2.18
CA GLN A 244 -14.20 18.67 0.84
C GLN A 244 -15.00 17.89 -0.22
N PRO A 245 -15.71 18.57 -1.14
CA PRO A 245 -16.52 17.91 -2.15
C PRO A 245 -15.67 16.97 -3.03
N ALA A 246 -16.28 15.85 -3.45
CA ALA A 246 -15.64 14.91 -4.35
C ALA A 246 -15.16 15.61 -5.63
N MET A 247 -13.98 15.23 -6.12
CA MET A 247 -13.36 15.87 -7.28
C MET A 247 -14.30 15.83 -8.49
N THR A 248 -14.68 16.99 -9.01
CA THR A 248 -15.58 17.08 -10.16
C THR A 248 -14.78 16.79 -11.44
N TRP A 249 -15.42 16.27 -12.48
CA TRP A 249 -14.75 16.05 -13.78
C TRP A 249 -14.17 17.34 -14.38
N ALA A 250 -14.77 18.48 -14.05
CA ALA A 250 -14.24 19.80 -14.38
C ALA A 250 -12.90 20.09 -13.69
N ASP A 251 -12.75 19.72 -12.42
CA ASP A 251 -11.50 19.88 -11.66
C ASP A 251 -10.42 18.93 -12.16
N ALA A 252 -10.80 17.69 -12.51
CA ALA A 252 -9.89 16.72 -13.11
C ALA A 252 -9.34 17.23 -14.46
N LYS A 253 -10.21 17.80 -15.31
CA LYS A 253 -9.79 18.40 -16.59
C LYS A 253 -8.87 19.59 -16.39
N ALA A 254 -9.19 20.48 -15.44
CA ALA A 254 -8.37 21.63 -15.11
C ALA A 254 -6.96 21.22 -14.63
N THR A 255 -6.89 20.20 -13.77
CA THR A 255 -5.63 19.68 -13.22
C THR A 255 -4.79 18.97 -14.29
N LEU A 256 -5.43 18.24 -15.22
CA LEU A 256 -4.75 17.59 -16.34
C LEU A 256 -4.16 18.59 -17.35
N THR A 257 -4.73 19.78 -17.48
CA THR A 257 -4.14 20.86 -18.29
C THR A 257 -3.11 21.72 -17.54
N ASP A 258 -2.89 21.47 -16.25
CA ASP A 258 -1.89 22.23 -15.49
C ASP A 258 -0.48 21.74 -15.81
N TRP A 259 0.34 22.62 -16.37
CA TRP A 259 1.73 22.34 -16.73
C TRP A 259 2.59 21.90 -15.53
N ARG A 260 2.19 22.29 -14.31
CA ARG A 260 2.87 21.90 -13.06
C ARG A 260 2.81 20.40 -12.78
N LEU A 261 1.82 19.70 -13.34
CA LEU A 261 1.67 18.25 -13.24
C LEU A 261 2.75 17.51 -14.06
N TYR A 262 3.12 18.08 -15.21
CA TYR A 262 4.05 17.46 -16.16
C TYR A 262 5.52 17.72 -15.84
N ARG A 263 5.82 18.79 -15.10
CA ARG A 263 7.19 19.19 -14.77
C ARG A 263 8.01 18.09 -14.07
N PRO A 264 7.51 17.42 -13.01
CA PRO A 264 8.24 16.33 -12.37
C PRO A 264 8.43 15.11 -13.28
N LEU A 265 7.51 14.89 -14.21
CA LEU A 265 7.53 13.79 -15.17
C LEU A 265 8.56 14.02 -16.28
N CYS A 266 8.70 15.26 -16.74
CA CYS A 266 9.76 15.69 -17.65
C CYS A 266 11.15 15.64 -16.99
N ASP A 267 11.27 16.11 -15.74
CA ASP A 267 12.55 16.07 -15.02
C ASP A 267 13.05 14.62 -14.79
N LEU A 268 12.13 13.66 -14.61
CA LEU A 268 12.45 12.23 -14.46
C LEU A 268 12.82 11.53 -15.78
N LEU A 269 12.32 12.02 -16.92
CA LEU A 269 12.61 11.49 -18.26
C LEU A 269 13.89 12.06 -18.89
N CYS A 270 14.41 13.17 -18.34
CA CYS A 270 15.65 13.82 -18.78
C CYS A 270 16.91 13.33 -18.03
N HIS A 271 16.78 12.37 -17.12
CA HIS A 271 17.88 11.72 -16.39
C HIS A 271 18.02 10.25 -16.77
#